data_AF-A0A150GQK2-F1
#
_entry.id   AF-A0A150GQK2-F1
#
_cell.length_a   1.000
_cell.length_b   1.000
_cell.length_c   1.000
_cell.angle_alpha   90.00
_cell.angle_beta   90.00
_cell.angle_gamma   90.00
#
_symmetry.space_group_name_H-M   'P 1'
#
loop_
_entity.id
_entity.type
_entity.pdbx_description
1 polymer ?
#
loop_
_entity_poly.entity_id
_entity_poly.type
_entity_poly.pdbx_seq_one_letter_code
_entity_poly.pdbx_strand_id
1 'polypeptide(L)'
;MIRRDVAEAWDECGELWHQMMLDTYDKHDEFMNIDFIGVAPELARGGGGAALLAALLADADAAGQAVFLAACGHQNRNWYARHGFASIRSYSCRVDGVPGHCDLEFMVRPAGHPQGHTS
;
A
#
# COMPACT_ATOMS: atom_id res chain seq x y z
N MET A 1 15.05 -17.05 4.65
CA MET A 1 14.90 -17.78 5.92
C MET A 1 14.66 -16.75 7.00
N ILE A 2 13.50 -16.79 7.67
CA ILE A 2 13.14 -15.85 8.74
C ILE A 2 13.86 -16.28 10.01
N ARG A 3 14.44 -15.34 10.75
CA ARG A 3 15.11 -15.66 12.02
C ARG A 3 14.04 -16.00 13.08
N ARG A 4 14.29 -17.01 13.92
CA ARG A 4 13.30 -17.48 14.90
C ARG A 4 12.88 -16.42 15.92
N ASP A 5 13.79 -15.51 16.25
CA ASP A 5 13.56 -14.36 17.15
C ASP A 5 12.63 -13.30 16.57
N VAL A 6 12.27 -13.39 15.28
CA VAL A 6 11.40 -12.42 14.59
C VAL A 6 10.15 -13.07 13.96
N ALA A 7 10.00 -14.39 14.11
CA ALA A 7 8.93 -15.15 13.46
C ALA A 7 7.54 -14.70 13.93
N GLU A 8 7.35 -14.50 15.24
CA GLU A 8 6.08 -14.06 15.81
C GLU A 8 5.64 -12.69 15.29
N ALA A 9 6.56 -11.71 15.25
CA ALA A 9 6.26 -10.38 14.69
C ALA A 9 6.00 -10.42 13.18
N TRP A 10 6.63 -11.36 12.45
CA TRP A 10 6.38 -11.57 11.04
C TRP A 10 4.99 -12.19 10.80
N ASP A 11 4.62 -13.18 11.62
CA ASP A 11 3.33 -13.87 11.54
C ASP A 11 2.19 -12.90 11.88
N GLU A 12 2.34 -12.06 12.92
CA GLU A 12 1.36 -11.03 13.27
C GLU A 12 1.15 -10.02 12.13
N CYS A 13 2.24 -9.54 11.51
CA CYS A 13 2.15 -8.64 10.38
C CYS A 13 1.46 -9.30 9.17
N GLY A 14 1.76 -10.57 8.91
CA GLY A 14 1.15 -11.35 7.83
C GLY A 14 -0.34 -11.60 8.06
N GLU A 15 -0.73 -11.95 9.29
CA GLU A 15 -2.12 -12.16 9.67
C GLU A 15 -2.91 -10.85 9.56
N LEU A 16 -2.35 -9.73 10.00
CA LEU A 16 -2.97 -8.42 9.84
C LEU A 16 -3.16 -8.07 8.36
N TRP A 17 -2.15 -8.29 7.52
CA TRP A 17 -2.27 -8.03 6.08
C TRP A 17 -3.38 -8.88 5.45
N HIS A 18 -3.43 -10.16 5.79
CA HIS A 18 -4.47 -11.06 5.33
C HIS A 18 -5.86 -10.59 5.75
N GLN A 19 -6.04 -10.22 7.02
CA GLN A 19 -7.30 -9.68 7.53
C GLN A 19 -7.70 -8.39 6.80
N MET A 20 -6.76 -7.47 6.54
CA MET A 20 -7.04 -6.23 5.82
C MET A 20 -7.48 -6.47 4.37
N MET A 21 -6.96 -7.51 3.71
CA MET A 21 -7.42 -7.89 2.38
C MET A 21 -8.85 -8.47 2.41
N LEU A 22 -9.17 -9.31 3.40
CA LEU A 22 -10.52 -9.84 3.58
C LEU A 22 -11.53 -8.72 3.91
N ASP A 23 -11.19 -7.83 4.83
CA ASP A 23 -12.04 -6.68 5.18
C ASP A 23 -12.27 -5.76 3.97
N THR A 24 -11.25 -5.61 3.11
CA THR A 24 -11.36 -4.85 1.87
C THR A 24 -12.31 -5.54 0.89
N TYR A 25 -12.18 -6.86 0.72
CA TYR A 25 -13.07 -7.65 -0.11
C TYR A 25 -14.53 -7.56 0.37
N ASP A 26 -14.78 -7.75 1.66
CA ASP A 26 -16.13 -7.70 2.23
C ASP A 26 -16.80 -6.32 2.01
N LYS A 27 -16.01 -5.26 1.93
CA LYS A 27 -16.50 -3.88 1.76
C LYS A 27 -16.62 -3.45 0.30
N HIS A 28 -15.73 -3.92 -0.56
CA HIS A 28 -15.56 -3.41 -1.92
C HIS A 28 -15.76 -4.46 -3.02
N ASP A 29 -16.03 -5.71 -2.65
CA ASP A 29 -15.97 -6.88 -3.54
C ASP A 29 -14.56 -7.03 -4.16
N GLU A 30 -14.45 -7.61 -5.34
CA GLU A 30 -13.17 -7.73 -6.07
C GLU A 30 -12.41 -6.39 -6.17
N PHE A 31 -11.13 -6.41 -5.79
CA PHE A 31 -10.27 -5.23 -5.75
C PHE A 31 -8.86 -5.54 -6.25
N MET A 32 -8.12 -4.50 -6.66
CA MET A 32 -6.71 -4.60 -7.03
C MET A 32 -5.82 -4.42 -5.78
N ASN A 33 -4.95 -5.40 -5.49
CA ASN A 33 -3.90 -5.26 -4.50
C ASN A 33 -2.58 -4.83 -5.16
N ILE A 34 -2.02 -3.69 -4.75
CA ILE A 34 -0.65 -3.30 -5.13
C ILE A 34 0.30 -3.80 -4.05
N ASP A 35 0.95 -4.92 -4.32
CA ASP A 35 1.90 -5.53 -3.38
C ASP A 35 3.21 -4.72 -3.33
N PHE A 36 3.75 -4.36 -4.51
CA PHE A 36 4.93 -3.50 -4.62
C PHE A 36 4.90 -2.62 -5.87
N ILE A 37 5.41 -1.41 -5.72
CA ILE A 37 5.76 -0.50 -6.81
C ILE A 37 7.16 0.04 -6.51
N GLY A 38 8.04 -0.01 -7.52
CA GLY A 38 9.42 0.46 -7.41
C GLY A 38 9.86 1.15 -8.69
N VAL A 39 10.77 2.09 -8.54
CA VAL A 39 11.45 2.77 -9.64
C VAL A 39 12.95 2.65 -9.39
N ALA A 40 13.73 2.43 -10.45
CA ALA A 40 15.18 2.42 -10.34
C ALA A 40 15.67 3.74 -9.68
N PRO A 41 16.65 3.70 -8.76
CA PRO A 41 17.11 4.90 -8.05
C PRO A 41 17.56 6.03 -8.99
N GLU A 42 18.14 5.67 -10.14
CA GLU A 42 18.63 6.61 -11.17
C GLU A 42 17.48 7.33 -11.89
N LEU A 43 16.26 6.77 -11.83
CA LEU A 43 15.03 7.31 -12.40
C LEU A 43 14.11 7.89 -11.32
N ALA A 44 14.54 7.88 -10.05
CA ALA A 44 13.79 8.46 -8.95
C ALA A 44 13.58 9.96 -9.17
N ARG A 45 12.45 10.48 -8.68
CA ARG A 45 12.03 11.90 -8.83
C ARG A 45 11.81 12.37 -10.27
N GLY A 46 11.97 11.51 -11.28
CA GLY A 46 11.62 11.78 -12.68
C GLY A 46 10.14 11.55 -13.03
N GLY A 47 9.26 11.36 -12.05
CA GLY A 47 7.83 11.10 -12.26
C GLY A 47 7.46 9.66 -12.60
N GLY A 48 8.43 8.75 -12.78
CA GLY A 48 8.16 7.35 -13.15
C GLY A 48 7.23 6.60 -12.20
N GLY A 49 7.34 6.84 -10.89
CA GLY A 49 6.46 6.21 -9.90
C GLY A 49 5.01 6.70 -9.99
N ALA A 50 4.82 8.00 -10.27
CA ALA A 50 3.50 8.57 -10.47
C ALA A 50 2.87 8.08 -11.78
N ALA A 51 3.66 7.95 -12.86
CA ALA A 51 3.18 7.40 -14.12
C ALA A 51 2.76 5.92 -13.99
N LEU A 52 3.55 5.11 -13.29
CA LEU A 52 3.21 3.71 -13.03
C LEU A 52 1.93 3.59 -12.18
N LEU A 53 1.84 4.36 -11.09
CA LEU A 53 0.64 4.38 -10.26
C LEU A 53 -0.59 4.83 -11.05
N ALA A 54 -0.47 5.89 -11.87
CA ALA A 54 -1.57 6.37 -12.70
C ALA A 54 -2.09 5.32 -13.68
N ALA A 55 -1.20 4.52 -14.28
CA ALA A 55 -1.58 3.42 -15.15
C ALA A 55 -2.35 2.33 -14.39
N LEU A 56 -1.85 1.88 -13.23
CA LEU A 56 -2.55 0.90 -12.38
C LEU A 56 -3.93 1.40 -11.94
N LEU A 57 -4.03 2.68 -11.57
CA LEU A 57 -5.31 3.28 -11.18
C LEU A 57 -6.27 3.40 -12.35
N ALA A 58 -5.78 3.68 -13.57
CA ALA A 58 -6.62 3.71 -14.76
C ALA A 58 -7.22 2.34 -15.08
N ASP A 59 -6.43 1.27 -14.93
CA ASP A 59 -6.92 -0.11 -15.11
C ASP A 59 -7.97 -0.47 -14.05
N ALA A 60 -7.71 -0.14 -12.78
CA ALA A 60 -8.67 -0.36 -11.70
C ALA A 60 -9.97 0.45 -11.91
N ASP A 61 -9.85 1.71 -12.35
CA ASP A 61 -11.00 2.57 -12.66
C ASP A 61 -11.83 2.00 -13.82
N ALA A 62 -11.18 1.50 -14.87
CA ALA A 62 -11.85 0.87 -16.01
C ALA A 62 -12.57 -0.43 -15.62
N ALA A 63 -12.03 -1.16 -14.65
CA ALA A 63 -12.65 -2.36 -14.07
C ALA A 63 -13.70 -2.04 -13.00
N GLY A 64 -13.84 -0.79 -12.58
CA GLY A 64 -14.72 -0.40 -11.48
C GLY A 64 -14.27 -0.95 -10.11
N GLN A 65 -12.98 -1.19 -9.93
CA GLN A 65 -12.40 -1.84 -8.75
C GLN A 65 -11.85 -0.82 -7.75
N ALA A 66 -11.94 -1.16 -6.46
CA ALA A 66 -11.14 -0.49 -5.44
C ALA A 66 -9.67 -0.91 -5.54
N VAL A 67 -8.77 -0.11 -4.95
CA VAL A 67 -7.33 -0.40 -4.90
C VAL A 67 -6.87 -0.39 -3.45
N PHE A 68 -6.17 -1.45 -3.04
CA PHE A 68 -5.61 -1.63 -1.70
C PHE A 68 -4.08 -1.71 -1.77
N LEU A 69 -3.41 -1.16 -0.75
CA LEU A 69 -1.96 -1.27 -0.56
C LEU A 69 -1.56 -1.10 0.91
N ALA A 70 -0.35 -1.54 1.23
CA ALA A 70 0.35 -1.19 2.48
C ALA A 70 1.52 -0.24 2.18
N ALA A 71 1.42 1.01 2.62
CA ALA A 71 2.46 2.01 2.43
C ALA A 71 3.50 1.93 3.56
N CYS A 72 4.77 1.68 3.20
CA CYS A 72 5.87 1.66 4.16
C CYS A 72 6.33 3.09 4.50
N GLY A 73 6.06 3.55 5.72
CA GLY A 73 6.52 4.82 6.26
C GLY A 73 5.70 6.05 5.87
N HIS A 74 5.85 7.11 6.68
CA HIS A 74 5.02 8.32 6.60
C HIS A 74 5.11 9.07 5.26
N GLN A 75 6.28 9.07 4.62
CA GLN A 75 6.48 9.76 3.33
C GLN A 75 5.63 9.12 2.22
N ASN A 76 5.56 7.79 2.20
CA ASN A 76 4.79 7.04 1.21
C ASN A 76 3.29 7.19 1.45
N ARG A 77 2.83 7.16 2.71
CA ARG A 77 1.42 7.46 3.05
C ARG A 77 0.96 8.78 2.43
N ASN A 78 1.72 9.85 2.64
CA ASN A 78 1.36 11.18 2.13
C ASN A 78 1.38 11.25 0.60
N TRP A 79 2.24 10.46 -0.05
CA TRP A 79 2.26 10.35 -1.49
C TRP A 79 0.99 9.67 -2.01
N TYR A 80 0.66 8.48 -1.52
CA TYR A 80 -0.56 7.75 -1.91
C TYR A 80 -1.85 8.52 -1.61
N ALA A 81 -1.90 9.26 -0.49
CA ALA A 81 -3.07 10.08 -0.16
C ALA A 81 -3.43 11.10 -1.24
N ARG A 82 -2.44 11.64 -1.96
CA ARG A 82 -2.67 12.58 -3.08
C ARG A 82 -3.31 11.91 -4.30
N HIS A 83 -3.25 10.59 -4.38
CA HIS A 83 -3.85 9.78 -5.44
C HIS A 83 -5.21 9.21 -5.05
N GLY A 84 -5.81 9.68 -3.94
CA GLY A 84 -7.17 9.29 -3.51
C GLY A 84 -7.22 8.10 -2.56
N PHE A 85 -6.07 7.64 -2.06
CA PHE A 85 -6.03 6.60 -1.04
C PHE A 85 -6.35 7.18 0.34
N ALA A 86 -7.18 6.47 1.10
CA ALA A 86 -7.49 6.76 2.49
C ALA A 86 -6.87 5.69 3.41
N SER A 87 -6.25 6.15 4.49
CA SER A 87 -5.81 5.30 5.60
C SER A 87 -6.97 4.51 6.20
N ILE A 88 -6.80 3.19 6.35
CA ILE A 88 -7.76 2.33 7.07
C ILE A 88 -7.17 1.73 8.35
N ARG A 89 -5.85 1.48 8.38
CA ARG A 89 -5.16 0.93 9.54
C ARG A 89 -3.68 1.32 9.53
N SER A 90 -3.15 1.68 10.68
CA SER A 90 -1.70 1.80 10.89
C SER A 90 -1.20 0.59 11.68
N TYR A 91 0.00 0.13 11.36
CA TYR A 91 0.73 -0.90 12.08
C TYR A 91 2.16 -0.45 12.25
N SER A 92 2.71 -0.62 13.45
CA SER A 92 4.12 -0.36 13.72
C SER A 92 4.67 -1.54 14.50
N CYS A 93 5.76 -2.12 14.02
CA CYS A 93 6.50 -3.09 14.80
C CYS A 93 7.98 -2.75 14.85
N ARG A 94 8.60 -3.14 15.96
CA ARG A 94 10.04 -3.07 16.16
C ARG A 94 10.50 -4.45 16.59
N VAL A 95 11.60 -4.88 16.00
CA VAL A 95 12.23 -6.14 16.33
C VAL A 95 13.47 -5.85 17.16
N ASP A 96 13.55 -6.44 18.35
CA ASP A 96 14.71 -6.27 19.22
C ASP A 96 16.01 -6.73 18.55
N GLY A 97 17.07 -5.94 18.76
CA GLY A 97 18.37 -6.18 18.12
C GLY A 97 18.43 -5.89 16.61
N VAL A 98 17.33 -5.51 15.97
CA VAL A 98 17.32 -5.05 14.57
C VAL A 98 17.17 -3.53 14.53
N PRO A 99 18.13 -2.81 13.93
CA PRO A 99 17.96 -1.38 13.69
C PRO A 99 16.78 -1.11 12.77
N GLY A 100 15.89 -0.20 13.18
CA GLY A 100 14.73 0.23 12.40
C GLY A 100 13.39 -0.16 13.04
N HIS A 101 12.32 0.18 12.34
CA HIS A 101 10.95 -0.19 12.64
C HIS A 101 10.23 -0.40 11.30
N CYS A 102 9.19 -1.22 11.32
CA CYS A 102 8.26 -1.39 10.21
C CYS A 102 7.03 -0.54 10.50
N ASP A 103 6.92 0.63 9.88
CA ASP A 103 5.69 1.42 9.90
C ASP A 103 4.93 1.15 8.60
N LEU A 104 3.77 0.54 8.73
CA LEU A 104 2.85 0.27 7.62
C LEU A 104 1.58 1.07 7.80
N GLU A 105 1.14 1.69 6.72
CA GLU A 105 -0.19 2.26 6.60
C GLU A 105 -0.95 1.47 5.55
N PHE A 106 -1.96 0.72 5.97
CA PHE A 106 -2.90 0.08 5.04
C PHE A 106 -3.86 1.14 4.53
N MET A 107 -3.99 1.24 3.20
CA MET A 107 -4.75 2.28 2.54
C MET A 107 -5.62 1.71 1.43
N VAL A 108 -6.79 2.31 1.23
CA VAL A 108 -7.74 1.97 0.17
C VAL A 108 -8.11 3.20 -0.63
N ARG A 109 -8.14 3.07 -1.96
CA ARG A 109 -8.82 3.99 -2.87
C ARG A 109 -10.10 3.31 -3.36
N PRO A 110 -11.29 3.84 -3.04
CA PRO A 110 -12.56 3.27 -3.53
C PRO A 110 -12.69 3.35 -5.05
N ALA A 111 -13.50 2.45 -5.62
CA ALA A 111 -13.87 2.48 -7.02
C ALA A 111 -14.52 3.83 -7.41
N GLY A 112 -14.26 4.29 -8.64
CA GLY A 112 -14.90 5.48 -9.20
C GLY A 112 -14.42 6.81 -8.60
N HIS A 113 -13.31 6.82 -7.86
CA HIS A 113 -12.70 8.07 -7.40
C HIS A 113 -12.05 8.80 -8.60
N PRO A 114 -12.52 9.99 -9.02
CA PRO A 114 -11.98 10.63 -10.22
C PRO A 114 -10.49 10.95 -10.04
N GLN A 115 -9.67 10.64 -11.05
CA GLN A 115 -8.27 11.04 -11.04
C GLN A 115 -8.18 12.57 -11.07
N GLY A 116 -7.80 13.17 -9.94
CA GLY A 116 -7.47 14.58 -9.87
C GLY A 116 -6.30 14.85 -10.82
N HIS A 117 -6.58 15.54 -11.94
CA HIS A 117 -5.54 16.03 -12.83
C HIS A 117 -4.67 17.01 -12.05
N THR A 118 -3.49 16.56 -11.64
CA THR A 118 -2.43 17.46 -11.18
C THR A 118 -1.67 17.89 -12.43
N SER A 119 -1.96 19.13 -12.86
CA SER A 119 -1.18 19.88 -13.84
C SER A 119 0.18 20.26 -13.29
#